data_AF-A0A553C5P9-F1
#
_entry.id   AF-A0A553C5P9-F1
#
_cell.length_a   1.000
_cell.length_b   1.000
_cell.length_c   1.000
_cell.angle_alpha   90.00
_cell.angle_beta   90.00
_cell.angle_gamma   90.00
#
_symmetry.space_group_name_H-M   'P 1'
#
loop_
_entity.id
_entity.type
_entity.pdbx_description
1 polymer ?
#
loop_
_entity_poly.entity_id
_entity_poly.type
_entity_poly.pdbx_seq_one_letter_code
_entity_poly.pdbx_strand_id
1 'polypeptide(L)'
;MKKYFLIPQPPVCAKFTFLVDDISEKRNWGLTKDIDKIEYNRKLLGENFNIDLKVNLLMSEKGVTNIFTLGNFITVLEMRADQKEGKMTFFDCIMDMPKDELKYMIGEVFSKNIVEQWIKFYDLLNLGFSEENDTVELFKPEEIGFNLP
;
A
#
# COMPACT_ATOMS: atom_id res chain seq x y z
N MET A 1 -20.65 -1.13 -9.40
CA MET A 1 -21.07 -2.23 -8.51
C MET A 1 -19.90 -2.51 -7.58
N LYS A 2 -20.13 -2.67 -6.27
CA LYS A 2 -19.04 -2.90 -5.31
C LYS A 2 -18.49 -4.32 -5.48
N LYS A 3 -17.17 -4.47 -5.59
CA LYS A 3 -16.48 -5.76 -5.61
C LYS A 3 -16.35 -6.33 -4.20
N TYR A 4 -16.46 -7.64 -4.08
CA TYR A 4 -16.27 -8.37 -2.81
C TYR A 4 -15.11 -9.35 -2.99
N PHE A 5 -14.18 -9.34 -2.04
CA PHE A 5 -12.99 -10.18 -2.07
C PHE A 5 -13.02 -11.13 -0.87
N LEU A 6 -12.99 -12.43 -1.15
CA LEU A 6 -12.93 -13.49 -0.14
C LEU A 6 -11.51 -14.07 -0.12
N ILE A 7 -10.60 -13.32 0.52
CA ILE A 7 -9.20 -13.71 0.66
C ILE A 7 -8.96 -14.11 2.12
N PRO A 8 -8.36 -15.29 2.38
CA PRO A 8 -7.97 -15.70 3.73
C PRO A 8 -7.12 -14.63 4.40
N GLN A 9 -7.36 -14.38 5.68
CA GLN A 9 -6.58 -13.45 6.52
C GLN A 9 -6.17 -14.16 7.81
N PRO A 10 -5.15 -13.71 8.54
CA PRO A 10 -4.84 -14.27 9.84
C PRO A 10 -6.08 -14.31 10.76
N PRO A 11 -6.28 -15.40 11.54
CA PRO A 11 -5.33 -16.48 11.80
C PRO A 11 -5.40 -17.67 10.82
N VAL A 12 -6.22 -17.63 9.76
CA VAL A 12 -6.36 -18.78 8.84
C VAL A 12 -5.22 -18.88 7.80
N CYS A 13 -4.40 -17.84 7.68
CA CYS A 13 -3.15 -17.83 6.93
C CYS A 13 -2.05 -17.12 7.74
N ALA A 14 -0.80 -17.23 7.28
CA ALA A 14 0.37 -16.72 8.01
C ALA A 14 0.56 -15.20 7.91
N LYS A 15 0.13 -14.59 6.80
CA LYS A 15 0.38 -13.17 6.48
C LYS A 15 -0.93 -12.45 6.16
N PHE A 16 -0.98 -11.16 6.43
CA PHE A 16 -2.04 -10.30 5.93
C PHE A 16 -1.91 -10.11 4.42
N THR A 17 -2.97 -10.42 3.68
CA THR A 17 -2.96 -10.35 2.23
C THR A 17 -3.59 -9.04 1.74
N PHE A 18 -2.80 -8.20 1.08
CA PHE A 18 -3.24 -6.93 0.51
C PHE A 18 -3.48 -7.05 -1.00
N LEU A 19 -4.50 -6.39 -1.50
CA LEU A 19 -4.94 -6.52 -2.90
C LEU A 19 -4.32 -5.45 -3.78
N VAL A 20 -3.83 -5.88 -4.94
CA VAL A 20 -3.24 -5.00 -5.96
C VAL A 20 -3.86 -5.22 -7.35
N ASP A 21 -3.79 -4.21 -8.21
CA ASP A 21 -4.09 -4.32 -9.64
C ASP A 21 -2.88 -4.82 -10.42
N ASP A 22 -1.69 -4.41 -9.99
CA ASP A 22 -0.45 -4.81 -10.62
C ASP A 22 0.63 -5.13 -9.59
N ILE A 23 1.52 -6.04 -9.95
CA ILE A 23 2.59 -6.54 -9.10
C ILE A 23 3.79 -6.93 -9.97
N SER A 24 5.00 -6.58 -9.54
CA SER A 24 6.22 -6.98 -10.24
C SER A 24 6.41 -8.50 -10.16
N GLU A 25 7.17 -9.07 -11.11
CA GLU A 25 7.50 -10.51 -11.10
C GLU A 25 8.20 -10.94 -9.81
N LYS A 26 9.07 -10.06 -9.29
CA LYS A 26 9.78 -10.26 -8.02
C LYS A 26 8.93 -9.97 -6.79
N ARG A 27 7.68 -9.50 -6.96
CA ARG A 27 6.73 -9.11 -5.90
C ARG A 27 7.24 -8.06 -4.92
N ASN A 28 8.30 -7.35 -5.28
CA ASN A 28 8.89 -6.26 -4.52
C ASN A 28 8.22 -4.90 -4.77
N TRP A 29 7.24 -4.86 -5.68
CA TRP A 29 6.44 -3.69 -5.99
C TRP A 29 5.02 -4.11 -6.30
N GLY A 30 4.05 -3.32 -5.86
CA GLY A 30 2.65 -3.48 -6.27
C GLY A 30 1.86 -2.18 -6.23
N LEU A 31 0.76 -2.16 -6.94
CA LEU A 31 -0.06 -0.96 -7.16
C LEU A 31 -1.53 -1.33 -7.26
N THR A 32 -2.40 -0.58 -6.58
CA THR A 32 -3.84 -0.57 -6.87
C THR A 32 -4.35 0.86 -7.07
N LYS A 33 -5.20 1.02 -8.07
CA LYS A 33 -6.05 2.19 -8.32
C LYS A 33 -7.53 1.83 -8.20
N ASP A 34 -7.88 0.54 -8.17
CA ASP A 34 -9.24 0.07 -7.87
C ASP A 34 -9.62 0.47 -6.43
N ILE A 35 -10.63 1.33 -6.31
CA ILE A 35 -11.08 1.88 -5.04
C ILE A 35 -11.65 0.81 -4.11
N ASP A 36 -12.25 -0.26 -4.64
CA ASP A 36 -12.80 -1.34 -3.83
C ASP A 36 -11.66 -2.17 -3.19
N LYS A 37 -10.53 -2.34 -3.89
CA LYS A 37 -9.32 -2.96 -3.33
C LYS A 37 -8.64 -2.05 -2.31
N ILE A 38 -8.57 -0.75 -2.57
CA ILE A 38 -8.04 0.23 -1.60
C ILE A 38 -8.88 0.21 -0.32
N GLU A 39 -10.21 0.20 -0.44
CA GLU A 39 -11.12 0.11 0.70
C GLU A 39 -10.98 -1.21 1.46
N TYR A 40 -10.80 -2.33 0.75
CA TYR A 40 -10.47 -3.62 1.38
C TYR A 40 -9.18 -3.53 2.20
N ASN A 41 -8.09 -3.05 1.60
CA ASN A 41 -6.79 -2.89 2.24
C ASN A 41 -6.88 -1.98 3.47
N ARG A 42 -7.59 -0.86 3.36
CA ARG A 42 -7.82 0.07 4.47
C ARG A 42 -8.52 -0.57 5.65
N LYS A 43 -9.43 -1.52 5.43
CA LYS A 43 -10.09 -2.24 6.54
C LYS A 43 -9.12 -3.15 7.28
N LEU A 44 -8.16 -3.76 6.58
CA LEU A 44 -7.11 -4.57 7.21
C LEU A 44 -6.18 -3.72 8.09
N LEU A 45 -5.97 -2.45 7.73
CA LEU A 45 -5.19 -1.50 8.55
C LEU A 45 -5.86 -1.12 9.87
N GLY A 46 -7.14 -1.47 10.04
CA GLY A 46 -7.88 -1.23 11.26
C GLY A 46 -8.57 0.14 11.33
N GLU A 47 -9.39 0.31 12.36
CA GLU A 47 -10.26 1.48 12.51
C GLU A 47 -9.49 2.77 12.79
N ASN A 48 -8.43 2.70 13.61
CA ASN A 48 -7.61 3.87 13.97
C ASN A 48 -7.02 4.55 12.73
N PHE A 49 -6.41 3.77 11.82
CA PHE A 49 -5.90 4.29 10.56
C PHE A 49 -6.99 4.98 9.73
N ASN A 50 -8.19 4.38 9.69
CA ASN A 50 -9.31 4.94 8.94
C ASN A 50 -9.84 6.24 9.55
N ILE A 51 -9.80 6.38 10.87
CA ILE A 51 -10.16 7.63 11.57
C ILE A 51 -9.15 8.72 11.20
N ASP A 52 -7.86 8.44 11.34
CA ASP A 52 -6.79 9.40 11.02
C ASP A 52 -6.86 9.86 9.56
N LEU A 53 -7.07 8.92 8.64
CA LEU A 53 -7.25 9.22 7.22
C LEU A 53 -8.47 10.11 6.97
N LYS A 54 -9.61 9.84 7.63
CA LYS A 54 -10.82 10.66 7.51
C LYS A 54 -10.59 12.08 8.02
N VAL A 55 -9.92 12.24 9.16
CA VAL A 55 -9.58 13.55 9.71
C VAL A 55 -8.69 14.32 8.73
N ASN A 56 -7.66 13.68 8.18
CA ASN A 56 -6.77 14.32 7.21
C ASN A 56 -7.51 14.72 5.92
N LEU A 57 -8.43 13.87 5.44
CA LEU A 57 -9.25 14.15 4.26
C LEU A 57 -10.19 15.35 4.48
N LEU A 58 -10.79 15.48 5.66
CA LEU A 58 -11.65 16.63 6.00
C LEU A 58 -10.88 17.95 6.02
N MET A 59 -9.59 17.90 6.34
CA MET A 59 -8.71 19.07 6.39
C MET A 59 -8.08 19.43 5.03
N SER A 60 -8.30 18.63 3.98
CA SER A 60 -7.67 18.81 2.68
C SER A 60 -8.69 19.02 1.56
N GLU A 61 -8.53 20.10 0.80
CA GLU A 61 -9.40 20.41 -0.34
C GLU A 61 -9.17 19.48 -1.54
N LYS A 62 -7.94 18.98 -1.73
CA LYS A 62 -7.54 18.20 -2.92
C LYS A 62 -7.47 16.69 -2.66
N GLY A 63 -7.19 16.30 -1.42
CA GLY A 63 -6.89 14.92 -1.05
C GLY A 63 -5.65 14.80 -0.18
N VAL A 64 -5.29 13.58 0.18
CA VAL A 64 -4.21 13.30 1.12
C VAL A 64 -3.24 12.29 0.54
N THR A 65 -1.98 12.40 0.94
CA THR A 65 -0.94 11.41 0.66
C THR A 65 -0.36 10.98 2.01
N ASN A 66 -0.57 9.71 2.36
CA ASN A 66 -0.03 9.11 3.58
C ASN A 66 1.07 8.12 3.20
N ILE A 67 2.18 8.16 3.93
CA ILE A 67 3.28 7.19 3.80
C ILE A 67 3.41 6.46 5.13
N PHE A 68 3.46 5.14 5.08
CA PHE A 68 3.52 4.28 6.27
C PHE A 68 4.14 2.94 5.92
N THR A 69 4.50 2.15 6.94
CA THR A 69 5.08 0.82 6.76
C THR A 69 4.04 -0.27 6.99
N LEU A 70 4.15 -1.36 6.23
CA LEU A 70 3.33 -2.57 6.32
C LEU A 70 4.23 -3.79 6.21
N GLY A 71 4.60 -4.33 7.36
CA GLY A 71 5.69 -5.29 7.42
C GLY A 71 6.95 -4.72 6.75
N ASN A 72 7.38 -5.35 5.67
CA ASN A 72 8.56 -4.94 4.89
C ASN A 72 8.27 -3.93 3.79
N PHE A 73 7.00 -3.59 3.56
CA PHE A 73 6.62 -2.63 2.54
C PHE A 73 6.58 -1.21 3.10
N ILE A 74 7.17 -0.26 2.37
CA ILE A 74 6.85 1.16 2.51
C ILE A 74 5.71 1.45 1.53
N THR A 75 4.59 1.89 2.07
CA THR A 75 3.35 2.06 1.34
C THR A 75 3.01 3.54 1.23
N VAL A 76 2.64 3.97 0.02
CA VAL A 76 2.14 5.32 -0.26
C VAL A 76 0.68 5.22 -0.66
N LEU A 77 -0.20 5.81 0.14
CA LEU A 77 -1.62 5.94 -0.14
C LEU A 77 -1.95 7.38 -0.53
N GLU A 78 -2.37 7.58 -1.77
CA GLU A 78 -2.93 8.82 -2.28
C GLU A 78 -4.43 8.68 -2.42
N MET A 79 -5.20 9.58 -1.80
CA MET A 79 -6.65 9.56 -1.82
C MET A 79 -7.21 10.94 -2.12
N ARG A 80 -8.08 11.05 -3.13
CA ARG A 80 -8.81 12.30 -3.39
C ARG A 80 -9.78 12.61 -2.26
N ALA A 81 -10.09 13.90 -2.07
CA ALA A 81 -11.01 14.37 -1.02
C ALA A 81 -12.40 13.73 -1.11
N ASP A 82 -12.88 13.45 -2.32
CA ASP A 82 -14.17 12.79 -2.58
C ASP A 82 -14.15 11.26 -2.39
N GLN A 83 -12.97 10.69 -2.13
CA GLN A 83 -12.72 9.25 -1.97
C GLN A 83 -13.17 8.39 -3.16
N LYS A 84 -13.36 8.97 -4.34
CA LYS A 84 -13.77 8.23 -5.55
C LYS A 84 -12.59 7.67 -6.32
N GLU A 85 -11.43 8.31 -6.20
CA GLU A 85 -10.21 7.88 -6.85
C GLU A 85 -9.05 7.85 -5.85
N GLY A 86 -8.14 6.92 -6.13
CA GLY A 86 -7.05 6.63 -5.26
C GLY A 86 -5.91 5.90 -5.93
N LYS A 87 -4.80 5.86 -5.21
CA LYS A 87 -3.65 5.04 -5.56
C LYS A 87 -2.99 4.55 -4.29
N MET A 88 -2.76 3.25 -4.20
CA MET A 88 -1.98 2.65 -3.12
C MET A 88 -0.83 1.89 -3.74
N THR A 89 0.39 2.36 -3.48
CA THR A 89 1.62 1.78 -4.03
C THR A 89 2.45 1.20 -2.90
N PHE A 90 2.94 -0.02 -3.11
CA PHE A 90 3.76 -0.77 -2.17
C PHE A 90 5.16 -0.92 -2.73
N PHE A 91 6.17 -0.61 -1.91
CA PHE A 91 7.58 -0.77 -2.24
C PHE A 91 8.24 -1.62 -1.17
N ASP A 92 8.78 -2.77 -1.55
CA ASP A 92 9.57 -3.59 -0.64
C ASP A 92 10.83 -2.83 -0.23
N CYS A 93 11.13 -2.79 1.06
CA CYS A 93 12.31 -2.11 1.58
C CYS A 93 13.61 -2.91 1.38
N ILE A 94 13.53 -4.20 1.04
CA ILE A 94 14.68 -5.10 0.83
C ILE A 94 15.09 -5.15 -0.65
N MET A 95 14.72 -4.15 -1.44
CA MET A 95 15.17 -4.09 -2.84
C MET A 95 16.70 -4.03 -2.89
N ASP A 96 17.30 -4.98 -3.61
CA ASP A 96 18.74 -5.03 -3.88
C ASP A 96 19.12 -3.93 -4.89
N MET A 97 19.09 -2.69 -4.43
CA MET A 97 19.34 -1.48 -5.21
C MET A 97 20.00 -0.41 -4.33
N PRO A 98 20.99 0.33 -4.85
CA PRO A 98 21.58 1.45 -4.13
C PRO A 98 20.54 2.51 -3.74
N LYS A 99 20.69 3.08 -2.54
CA LYS A 99 19.77 4.09 -2.00
C LYS A 99 19.53 5.28 -2.94
N ASP A 100 20.54 5.72 -3.67
CA ASP A 100 20.39 6.87 -4.59
C ASP A 100 19.63 6.49 -5.87
N GLU A 101 19.73 5.25 -6.33
CA GLU A 101 18.90 4.73 -7.42
C GLU A 101 17.44 4.58 -6.98
N LEU A 102 17.21 4.10 -5.75
CA LEU A 102 15.87 4.07 -5.15
C LEU A 102 15.27 5.48 -5.08
N LYS A 103 16.02 6.48 -4.57
CA LYS A 103 15.56 7.88 -4.55
C LYS A 103 15.18 8.38 -5.93
N TYR A 104 16.00 8.07 -6.95
CA TYR A 104 15.73 8.47 -8.32
C TYR A 104 14.44 7.84 -8.83
N MET A 105 14.30 6.51 -8.71
CA MET A 105 13.11 5.77 -9.14
C MET A 105 11.83 6.25 -8.45
N ILE A 106 11.86 6.46 -7.13
CA ILE A 106 10.69 6.97 -6.39
C ILE A 106 10.40 8.43 -6.79
N GLY A 107 11.44 9.23 -7.07
CA GLY A 107 11.32 10.63 -7.51
C GLY A 107 10.74 10.82 -8.91
N GLU A 108 10.83 9.82 -9.79
CA GLU A 108 10.13 9.83 -11.08
C GLU A 108 8.60 9.73 -10.93
N VAL A 109 8.12 9.21 -9.79
CA VAL A 109 6.69 8.96 -9.54
C VAL A 109 6.10 9.95 -8.53
N PHE A 110 6.89 10.41 -7.57
CA PHE A 110 6.42 11.21 -6.45
C PHE A 110 7.21 12.50 -6.26
N SER A 111 6.56 13.48 -5.61
CA SER A 111 7.21 14.73 -5.26
C SER A 111 8.39 14.53 -4.30
N LYS A 112 9.35 15.46 -4.32
CA LYS A 112 10.53 15.45 -3.45
C LYS A 112 10.20 15.24 -1.97
N ASN A 113 9.14 15.86 -1.46
CA ASN A 113 8.71 15.69 -0.07
C ASN A 113 8.33 14.24 0.26
N ILE A 114 7.64 13.55 -0.66
CA ILE A 114 7.27 12.14 -0.50
C ILE A 114 8.52 11.26 -0.56
N VAL A 115 9.46 11.54 -1.46
CA VAL A 115 10.75 10.83 -1.55
C VAL A 115 11.52 10.96 -0.23
N GLU A 116 11.64 12.16 0.32
CA GLU A 116 12.34 12.39 1.59
C GLU A 116 11.71 11.64 2.76
N GLN A 117 10.38 11.60 2.85
CA GLN A 117 9.68 10.84 3.88
C GLN A 117 9.82 9.32 3.66
N TRP A 118 9.72 8.85 2.42
CA TRP A 118 9.92 7.45 2.07
C TRP A 118 11.31 6.98 2.49
N ILE A 119 12.35 7.77 2.22
CA ILE A 119 13.72 7.45 2.61
C ILE A 119 13.91 7.37 4.13
N LYS A 120 13.19 8.19 4.91
CA LYS A 120 13.21 8.07 6.37
C LYS A 120 12.67 6.71 6.82
N PHE A 121 11.55 6.26 6.24
CA PHE A 121 11.03 4.91 6.54
C PHE A 121 11.97 3.81 6.08
N TYR A 122 12.61 3.96 4.93
CA TYR A 122 13.62 3.03 4.43
C TYR A 122 14.81 2.89 5.39
N ASP A 123 15.34 4.02 5.88
CA ASP A 123 16.43 3.99 6.84
C ASP A 123 16.00 3.34 8.16
N LEU A 124 14.79 3.64 8.64
CA LEU A 124 14.24 3.02 9.86
C LEU A 124 14.08 1.50 9.73
N LEU A 125 13.53 1.04 8.60
CA LEU A 125 13.36 -0.39 8.35
C LEU A 125 14.69 -1.12 8.21
N ASN A 126 15.67 -0.53 7.51
CA ASN A 126 17.00 -1.15 7.37
C ASN A 126 17.80 -1.22 8.67
N LEU A 127 17.58 -0.31 9.61
CA LEU A 127 18.25 -0.33 10.91
C LEU A 127 17.76 -1.44 11.85
N GLY A 128 16.55 -1.97 11.63
CA GLY A 128 15.87 -2.90 12.53
C GLY A 128 15.14 -4.04 11.84
N PHE A 129 15.55 -4.38 10.61
CA PHE A 129 14.89 -5.42 9.83
C PHE A 129 15.05 -6.79 10.50
N SER A 130 13.94 -7.50 10.67
CA SER A 130 13.89 -8.92 11.03
C SER A 130 12.89 -9.63 10.12
N GLU A 131 13.08 -10.94 9.89
CA GLU A 131 12.11 -11.75 9.15
C GLU A 131 10.72 -11.74 9.81
N GLU A 132 10.64 -11.47 11.12
CA GLU A 132 9.37 -11.34 11.85
C GLU A 132 8.54 -10.15 11.38
N ASN A 133 9.15 -9.15 10.74
CA ASN A 133 8.43 -8.02 10.13
C ASN A 133 7.76 -8.42 8.81
N ASP A 134 8.09 -9.58 8.22
CA ASP A 134 7.50 -10.09 6.98
C ASP A 134 6.08 -10.66 7.20
N THR A 135 5.16 -9.78 7.57
CA THR A 135 3.78 -10.12 7.96
C THR A 135 2.76 -9.87 6.87
N VAL A 136 3.19 -9.36 5.72
CA VAL A 136 2.33 -8.87 4.64
C VAL A 136 2.70 -9.50 3.32
N GLU A 137 1.71 -9.87 2.53
CA GLU A 137 1.89 -10.29 1.14
C GLU A 137 0.94 -9.54 0.20
N LEU A 138 1.38 -9.36 -1.05
CA LEU A 138 0.58 -8.73 -2.09
C LEU A 138 -0.06 -9.77 -3.00
N PHE A 139 -1.34 -9.62 -3.27
CA PHE A 139 -2.11 -10.50 -4.12
C PHE A 139 -2.79 -9.71 -5.24
N LYS A 140 -2.54 -10.12 -6.48
CA LYS A 140 -3.24 -9.62 -7.66
C LYS A 140 -4.39 -10.61 -7.96
N PRO A 141 -5.63 -10.33 -7.52
CA PRO A 141 -6.75 -11.19 -7.86
C PRO A 141 -6.92 -11.19 -9.38
N GLU A 142 -6.95 -12.38 -9.96
CA GLU A 142 -7.52 -12.56 -11.29
C GLU A 142 -8.98 -12.13 -11.23
N GLU A 143 -9.47 -11.42 -12.24
CA GLU A 143 -10.88 -11.03 -12.30
C GLU A 143 -11.75 -12.28 -12.44
N ILE A 144 -12.10 -12.92 -11.32
CA ILE A 144 -13.18 -13.88 -11.28
C ILE A 144 -14.46 -13.06 -11.31
N GLY A 145 -14.88 -12.69 -12.51
CA GLY A 145 -16.23 -12.18 -12.74
C GLY A 145 -17.21 -13.25 -12.30
N PHE A 146 -17.79 -13.11 -11.11
CA PHE A 146 -18.99 -13.85 -10.76
C PHE A 146 -20.13 -13.32 -11.64
N ASN A 147 -20.27 -13.89 -12.84
CA ASN A 147 -21.55 -13.93 -13.51
C ASN A 147 -22.43 -14.85 -12.68
N LEU A 148 -23.06 -14.30 -11.64
CA LEU A 148 -24.20 -14.97 -11.03
C LEU A 148 -25.29 -15.08 -12.13
N PRO A 149 -25.78 -16.29 -12.44
CA PRO A 149 -26.82 -16.50 -13.44
C PRO A 149 -28.14 -15.79 -13.08
#